data_AF-A0A3S8WMU3-F1
#
_entry.id   AF-A0A3S8WMU3-F1
#
_cell.length_a   1.000
_cell.length_b   1.000
_cell.length_c   1.000
_cell.angle_alpha   90.00
_cell.angle_beta   90.00
_cell.angle_gamma   90.00
#
_symmetry.space_group_name_H-M   'P 1'
#
loop_
_entity.id
_entity.type
_entity.pdbx_description
1 polymer ?
#
loop_
_entity_poly.entity_id
_entity_poly.type
_entity_poly.pdbx_seq_one_letter_code
_entity_poly.pdbx_strand_id
1 'polypeptide(L)'
;MEVSWNSSGKASVYGYARDTKGDGYGALAQVMYDYWNGSRWVHTTRTLAKTSGGKGTESWNYGKHATVKVRNVWLRTCMWNSAETICEGSAH
;
A
#
# COMPACT_ATOMS: atom_id res chain seq x y z
N MET A 1 3.67 -10.40 -3.78
CA MET A 1 4.29 -10.81 -2.49
C MET A 1 3.40 -10.28 -1.38
N GLU A 2 2.98 -11.14 -0.46
CA GLU A 2 2.12 -10.76 0.67
C GLU A 2 2.93 -10.84 1.97
N VAL A 3 2.78 -9.83 2.82
CA VAL A 3 3.36 -9.80 4.17
C VAL A 3 2.25 -9.41 5.12
N SER A 4 1.98 -10.27 6.12
CA SER A 4 0.95 -10.04 7.13
C SER A 4 1.55 -9.95 8.54
N TRP A 5 1.04 -9.02 9.34
CA TRP A 5 1.39 -8.88 10.76
C TRP A 5 0.12 -8.82 11.61
N ASN A 6 -0.09 -9.87 12.41
CA ASN A 6 -1.30 -10.07 13.20
C ASN A 6 -1.01 -9.92 14.71
N SER A 7 -0.56 -8.74 15.11
CA SER A 7 -0.41 -8.34 16.51
C SER A 7 -0.81 -6.88 16.68
N SER A 8 -1.04 -6.42 17.91
CA SER A 8 -1.44 -5.04 18.18
C SER A 8 -0.27 -4.24 18.71
N GLY A 9 -0.03 -3.05 18.15
CA GLY A 9 1.11 -2.23 18.55
C GLY A 9 1.22 -0.95 17.74
N LYS A 10 2.26 -0.17 18.05
CA LYS A 10 2.63 0.99 17.24
C LYS A 10 3.50 0.52 16.09
N ALA A 11 3.15 0.89 14.85
CA ALA A 11 3.91 0.53 13.67
C ALA A 11 4.12 1.76 12.77
N SER A 12 5.19 1.72 11.98
CA SER A 12 5.43 2.64 10.87
C SER A 12 5.66 1.81 9.62
N VAL A 13 4.97 2.14 8.54
CA VAL A 13 5.02 1.40 7.29
C VAL A 13 5.51 2.33 6.19
N TYR A 14 6.48 1.86 5.42
CA TYR A 14 7.08 2.60 4.31
C TYR A 14 7.05 1.71 3.07
N GLY A 15 6.92 2.30 1.89
CA GLY A 15 6.90 1.57 0.63
C GLY A 15 7.50 2.39 -0.49
N TYR A 16 7.99 1.69 -1.51
CA TYR A 16 8.56 2.24 -2.73
C TYR A 16 7.98 1.48 -3.92
N ALA A 17 7.81 2.15 -5.05
CA ALA A 17 7.39 1.54 -6.30
C ALA A 17 8.27 2.06 -7.45
N ARG A 18 8.68 1.13 -8.31
CA ARG A 18 9.43 1.40 -9.54
C ARG A 18 8.71 0.77 -10.72
N ASP A 19 8.61 1.52 -11.79
CA ASP A 19 8.17 1.02 -13.08
C ASP A 19 9.23 1.40 -14.11
N THR A 20 9.75 0.39 -14.80
CA THR A 20 10.79 0.56 -15.83
C THR A 20 10.26 0.23 -17.22
N LYS A 21 9.02 -0.24 -17.33
CA LYS A 21 8.45 -0.76 -18.56
C LYS A 21 7.53 0.27 -19.21
N GLY A 22 7.53 0.29 -20.54
CA GLY A 22 6.71 1.22 -21.33
C GLY A 22 5.46 0.53 -21.86
N ASP A 23 4.70 -0.13 -20.99
CA ASP A 23 3.52 -0.92 -21.37
C ASP A 23 2.19 -0.27 -20.98
N GLY A 24 2.22 0.99 -20.53
CA GLY A 24 1.04 1.77 -20.18
C GLY A 24 0.47 1.46 -18.80
N TYR A 25 1.09 0.56 -18.04
CA TYR A 25 0.80 0.31 -16.63
C TYR A 25 1.85 0.98 -15.75
N GLY A 26 1.47 1.29 -14.52
CA GLY A 26 2.39 1.68 -13.45
C GLY A 26 2.29 0.71 -12.28
N ALA A 27 3.22 0.82 -11.33
CA ALA A 27 3.23 0.05 -10.10
C ALA A 27 2.55 0.83 -8.95
N LEU A 28 1.77 0.12 -8.14
CA LEU A 28 1.07 0.61 -6.97
C LEU A 28 1.37 -0.30 -5.77
N ALA A 29 1.76 0.29 -4.64
CA ALA A 29 1.91 -0.41 -3.37
C ALA A 29 0.91 0.16 -2.35
N GLN A 30 0.16 -0.70 -1.69
CA GLN A 30 -0.80 -0.31 -0.67
C GLN A 30 -0.59 -1.08 0.63
N VAL A 31 -0.90 -0.42 1.74
CA VAL A 31 -1.04 -1.04 3.05
C VAL A 31 -2.49 -1.02 3.47
N MET A 32 -2.98 -2.14 3.98
CA MET A 32 -4.25 -2.24 4.67
C MET A 32 -3.98 -2.54 6.13
N TYR A 33 -4.73 -1.92 7.05
CA TYR A 33 -4.61 -2.20 8.47
C TYR A 33 -5.85 -1.78 9.24
N ASP A 34 -6.06 -2.38 10.40
CA ASP A 34 -6.99 -1.88 11.38
C ASP A 34 -6.28 -0.93 12.34
N TYR A 35 -6.79 0.28 12.53
CA TYR A 35 -6.26 1.23 13.52
C TYR A 35 -7.26 1.51 14.65
N TRP A 36 -6.73 1.79 15.83
CA TRP A 36 -7.53 2.25 16.96
C TRP A 36 -7.82 3.75 16.81
N ASN A 37 -9.09 4.13 16.68
CA ASN A 37 -9.50 5.53 16.58
C ASN A 37 -9.81 6.20 17.94
N GLY A 38 -9.61 5.48 19.06
CA GLY A 38 -10.01 5.92 20.40
C GLY A 38 -11.21 5.15 20.98
N SER A 39 -12.07 4.56 20.14
CA SER A 39 -13.26 3.83 20.59
C SER A 39 -13.47 2.47 19.93
N ARG A 40 -13.00 2.30 18.69
CA ARG A 40 -13.12 1.04 17.94
C ARG A 40 -11.94 0.84 17.00
N TRP A 41 -11.79 -0.39 16.54
CA TRP A 41 -10.91 -0.72 15.42
C TRP A 41 -11.60 -0.35 14.11
N VAL A 42 -10.86 0.36 13.26
CA VAL A 42 -11.35 0.83 11.94
C VAL A 42 -10.39 0.34 10.87
N HIS A 43 -10.93 -0.34 9.87
CA HIS A 43 -10.17 -0.78 8.71
C HIS A 43 -9.84 0.40 7.79
N THR A 44 -8.62 0.46 7.26
CA THR A 44 -8.23 1.44 6.26
C THR A 44 -7.30 0.83 5.21
N THR A 45 -7.36 1.37 3.99
CA THR A 45 -6.41 1.09 2.91
C THR A 45 -5.73 2.39 2.53
N ARG A 46 -4.40 2.35 2.41
CA ARG A 46 -3.58 3.52 2.07
C ARG A 46 -2.59 3.18 0.97
N THR A 47 -2.40 4.10 0.05
CA THR A 47 -1.35 4.01 -0.96
C THR A 47 -0.03 4.44 -0.33
N LEU A 48 0.94 3.52 -0.33
CA LEU A 48 2.32 3.80 0.07
C LEU A 48 3.09 4.42 -1.08
N ALA A 49 3.02 3.84 -2.27
CA ALA A 49 3.74 4.31 -3.44
C ALA A 49 2.94 4.07 -4.72
N LYS A 50 3.12 4.95 -5.71
CA LYS A 50 2.43 4.90 -7.01
C LYS A 50 3.32 5.54 -8.07
N THR A 51 3.71 4.79 -9.11
CA THR A 51 4.46 5.34 -10.27
C THR A 51 3.50 5.98 -11.26
N SER A 52 3.97 6.77 -12.23
CA SER A 52 3.15 7.15 -13.40
C SER A 52 3.01 5.96 -14.36
N GLY A 53 1.81 5.72 -14.91
CA GLY A 53 1.59 4.60 -15.83
C GLY A 53 2.32 4.80 -17.17
N GLY A 54 3.29 3.92 -17.46
CA GLY A 54 4.15 3.97 -18.63
C GLY A 54 5.46 4.73 -18.40
N LYS A 55 6.59 4.06 -18.71
CA LYS A 55 7.99 4.55 -18.76
C LYS A 55 8.20 5.84 -17.95
N GLY A 56 8.14 5.71 -16.64
CA GLY A 56 8.10 6.85 -15.73
C GLY A 56 8.99 6.65 -14.52
N THR A 57 9.76 7.69 -14.21
CA THR A 57 10.68 7.83 -13.08
C THR A 57 10.08 7.41 -11.74
N GLU A 58 10.97 6.89 -10.88
CA GLU A 58 10.72 6.52 -9.50
C GLU A 58 9.88 7.57 -8.77
N SER A 59 8.76 7.16 -8.17
CA SER A 59 7.99 8.04 -7.30
C SER A 59 8.09 7.55 -5.87
N TRP A 60 8.87 8.29 -5.08
CA TRP A 60 9.01 8.10 -3.65
C TRP A 60 7.84 8.79 -2.95
N ASN A 61 6.80 8.04 -2.63
CA ASN A 61 5.82 8.50 -1.66
C ASN A 61 6.19 7.93 -0.30
N TYR A 62 6.77 8.78 0.55
CA TYR A 62 6.86 8.47 1.96
C TYR A 62 5.47 8.63 2.55
N GLY A 63 4.72 7.53 2.62
CA GLY A 63 3.56 7.42 3.49
C GLY A 63 3.99 7.49 4.97
N LYS A 64 4.51 8.63 5.43
CA LYS A 64 4.87 8.86 6.83
C LYS A 64 3.58 8.91 7.62
N HIS A 65 3.13 7.77 8.12
CA HIS A 65 1.97 7.72 8.98
C HIS A 65 2.35 7.76 10.46
N ALA A 66 1.56 8.57 11.17
CA ALA A 66 1.62 8.75 12.61
C ALA A 66 1.70 7.41 13.34
N THR A 67 2.43 7.38 14.44
CA THR A 67 2.61 6.24 15.33
C THR A 67 1.28 5.87 16.02
N VAL A 68 0.34 5.34 15.27
CA VAL A 68 -0.99 4.91 15.73
C VAL A 68 -0.96 3.42 16.09
N LYS A 69 -1.82 3.02 17.02
CA LYS A 69 -1.97 1.60 17.36
C LYS A 69 -2.68 0.90 16.21
N VAL A 70 -2.01 -0.05 15.57
CA VAL A 70 -2.54 -0.84 14.46
C VAL A 70 -2.50 -2.34 14.79
N ARG A 71 -3.30 -3.11 14.05
CA ARG A 71 -3.28 -4.57 14.01
C ARG A 71 -3.71 -5.04 12.62
N ASN A 72 -3.57 -6.34 12.36
CA ASN A 72 -3.94 -6.96 11.08
C ASN A 72 -3.39 -6.13 9.91
N VAL A 73 -2.07 -6.06 9.78
CA VAL A 73 -1.45 -5.26 8.71
C VAL A 73 -1.21 -6.17 7.52
N TRP A 74 -1.64 -5.72 6.33
CA TRP A 74 -1.41 -6.39 5.05
C TRP A 74 -0.77 -5.44 4.06
N LEU A 75 0.13 -5.96 3.24
CA LEU A 75 0.71 -5.25 2.11
C LEU A 75 0.25 -5.91 0.81
N ARG A 76 -0.21 -5.09 -0.13
CA ARG A 76 -0.56 -5.54 -1.48
C ARG A 76 0.12 -4.69 -2.55
N THR A 77 0.49 -5.34 -3.63
CA THR A 77 1.07 -4.73 -4.83
C THR A 77 0.12 -4.89 -6.01
N CYS A 78 -0.07 -3.83 -6.78
CA CYS A 78 -0.97 -3.81 -7.93
C CYS A 78 -0.29 -3.16 -9.14
N MET A 79 -0.73 -3.52 -10.33
CA MET A 79 -0.56 -2.71 -11.54
C MET A 79 -1.71 -1.70 -11.64
N TRP A 80 -1.47 -0.54 -12.23
CA TRP A 80 -2.52 0.48 -12.38
C TRP A 80 -2.36 1.29 -13.67
N ASN A 81 -3.46 1.77 -14.24
CA ASN A 81 -3.49 2.78 -15.30
C ASN A 81 -4.68 3.73 -15.09
N SER A 82 -4.99 4.61 -16.05
CA SER A 82 -6.11 5.56 -15.94
C SER A 82 -7.50 4.90 -15.94
N ALA A 83 -7.60 3.66 -16.43
CA ALA A 83 -8.84 2.92 -16.56
C ALA A 83 -9.09 1.96 -15.39
N GLU A 84 -8.04 1.32 -14.86
CA GLU A 84 -8.19 0.26 -13.86
C GLU A 84 -6.99 0.09 -12.91
N THR A 85 -7.18 -0.71 -11.87
CA THR A 85 -6.15 -1.18 -10.94
C THR A 85 -6.27 -2.69 -10.78
N ILE A 86 -5.21 -3.41 -11.10
CA ILE A 86 -5.12 -4.87 -11.11
C ILE A 86 -4.21 -5.30 -9.96
N CYS A 87 -4.76 -5.95 -8.94
CA CYS A 87 -4.00 -6.40 -7.78
C CYS A 87 -3.80 -7.92 -7.83
N GLU A 88 -2.56 -8.39 -7.70
CA GLU A 88 -2.29 -9.82 -7.48
C GLU A 88 -2.23 -10.11 -5.97
N GLY A 89 -3.12 -10.99 -5.50
CA GLY A 89 -3.25 -11.41 -4.09
C GLY A 89 -4.64 -11.12 -3.51
N SER A 90 -5.39 -12.18 -3.23
CA SER A 90 -6.74 -12.13 -2.65
C SER A 90 -6.69 -11.79 -1.16
N ALA A 91 -7.52 -10.85 -0.71
CA ALA A 91 -7.74 -10.62 0.72
C ALA A 91 -8.46 -11.86 1.33
N HIS A 92 -7.80 -12.54 2.27
CA HIS A 92 -8.40 -13.55 3.14
C HIS A 92 -8.38 -13.08 4.59
#